data_AF-A0A956D6T1-F1
#
_entry.id   AF-A0A956D6T1-F1
#
_cell.length_a   1.000
_cell.length_b   1.000
_cell.length_c   1.000
_cell.angle_alpha   90.00
_cell.angle_beta   90.00
_cell.angle_gamma   90.00
#
_symmetry.space_group_name_H-M   'P 1'
#
loop_
_entity.id
_entity.type
_entity.pdbx_description
1 polymer ?
#
loop_
_entity_poly.entity_id
_entity_poly.type
_entity_poly.pdbx_seq_one_letter_code
_entity_poly.pdbx_strand_id
1 'polypeptide(L)'
;MIPSWYQRGMSAARLPWLEVLYQVLDTDFEEPPERRTESEVLGETKGMSDLAILSWVFVEEMGPEGLESFEDLVDRPGGERLYHATLVLTQAPLYLDHGGFDQAGMPKPEGHPNARFLVRLRDYATRGETDRVWFTADGRLHSVDSRGRVTREVDDAETFVKALAAAML
;
A
#
# COMPACT_ATOMS: atom_id res chain seq x y z
N MET A 1 36.88 -22.41 9.85
CA MET A 1 36.01 -22.54 11.04
C MET A 1 35.44 -21.16 11.31
N ILE A 2 34.18 -20.91 10.93
CA ILE A 2 33.58 -19.57 11.04
C ILE A 2 33.07 -19.39 12.49
N PRO A 3 33.35 -18.27 13.18
CA PRO A 3 32.97 -18.11 14.58
C PRO A 3 31.44 -18.06 14.80
N SER A 4 30.94 -18.76 15.82
CA SER A 4 29.49 -18.95 16.08
C SER A 4 28.72 -17.69 16.51
N TRP A 5 29.40 -16.56 16.70
CA TRP A 5 28.77 -15.26 16.98
C TRP A 5 28.45 -14.45 15.72
N TYR A 6 28.78 -14.97 14.54
CA TYR A 6 28.34 -14.42 13.24
C TYR A 6 26.89 -14.77 12.89
N GLN A 7 26.22 -15.61 13.69
CA GLN A 7 24.78 -15.91 13.62
C GLN A 7 23.96 -15.05 14.60
N ARG A 8 24.37 -13.79 14.84
CA ARG A 8 23.51 -12.82 15.52
C ARG A 8 22.38 -12.40 14.59
N GLY A 9 21.29 -13.16 14.66
CA GLY A 9 19.92 -12.69 14.44
C GLY A 9 19.65 -12.05 13.10
N MET A 10 19.74 -12.83 12.01
CA MET A 10 18.71 -12.68 10.99
C MET A 10 17.41 -13.14 11.64
N SER A 11 16.70 -12.23 12.32
CA SER A 11 15.26 -12.38 12.43
C SER A 11 14.81 -12.73 11.01
N ALA A 12 14.26 -13.93 10.80
CA ALA A 12 13.57 -14.20 9.55
C ALA A 12 12.63 -13.01 9.36
N ALA A 13 12.79 -12.28 8.26
CA ALA A 13 11.83 -11.23 7.95
C ALA A 13 10.46 -11.90 8.01
N ARG A 14 9.51 -11.29 8.72
CA ARG A 14 8.17 -11.84 8.91
C ARG A 14 7.15 -10.81 8.47
N LEU A 15 6.06 -11.27 7.90
CA LEU A 15 4.93 -10.45 7.48
C LEU A 15 3.70 -10.82 8.30
N PRO A 16 3.63 -10.44 9.59
CA PRO A 16 2.55 -10.87 10.49
C PRO A 16 1.16 -10.40 10.03
N TRP A 17 1.10 -9.40 9.16
CA TRP A 17 -0.13 -8.89 8.56
C TRP A 17 -0.61 -9.69 7.33
N LEU A 18 0.23 -10.54 6.73
CA LEU A 18 -0.09 -11.20 5.45
C LEU A 18 -1.27 -12.17 5.58
N GLU A 19 -1.32 -12.96 6.64
CA GLU A 19 -2.43 -13.88 6.90
C GLU A 19 -3.76 -13.13 7.07
N VAL A 20 -3.75 -12.01 7.80
CA VAL A 20 -4.93 -11.15 7.98
C VAL A 20 -5.35 -10.53 6.65
N LEU A 21 -4.39 -10.09 5.82
CA LEU A 21 -4.69 -9.58 4.50
C LEU A 21 -5.38 -10.65 3.64
N TYR A 22 -4.86 -11.88 3.61
CA TYR A 22 -5.51 -12.96 2.85
C TYR A 22 -6.93 -13.24 3.34
N GLN A 23 -7.17 -13.25 4.65
CA GLN A 23 -8.55 -13.35 5.17
C GLN A 23 -9.47 -12.26 4.62
N VAL A 24 -8.98 -11.01 4.52
CA VAL A 24 -9.76 -9.92 3.91
C VAL A 24 -10.00 -10.19 2.42
N LEU A 25 -8.96 -10.54 1.66
CA LEU A 25 -9.05 -10.80 0.22
C LEU A 25 -9.92 -12.01 -0.13
N ASP A 26 -10.07 -12.94 0.81
CA ASP A 26 -10.80 -14.20 0.63
C ASP A 26 -12.25 -14.12 1.11
N THR A 27 -12.68 -13.00 1.72
CA THR A 27 -13.99 -12.86 2.38
C THR A 27 -15.17 -13.22 1.46
N ASP A 28 -15.10 -12.83 0.19
CA ASP A 28 -16.18 -13.01 -0.79
C ASP A 28 -16.07 -14.32 -1.60
N PHE A 29 -15.07 -15.15 -1.31
CA PHE A 29 -14.86 -16.42 -2.01
C PHE A 29 -15.52 -17.57 -1.25
N GLU A 30 -16.40 -18.32 -1.90
CA GLU A 30 -16.91 -19.60 -1.37
C GLU A 30 -15.77 -20.62 -1.19
N GLU A 31 -14.82 -20.61 -2.14
CA GLU A 31 -13.57 -21.36 -2.07
C GLU A 31 -12.42 -20.40 -2.42
N PRO A 32 -11.59 -20.00 -1.44
CA PRO A 32 -10.48 -19.09 -1.66
C PRO A 32 -9.46 -19.62 -2.67
N PRO A 33 -8.85 -18.76 -3.49
CA PRO A 33 -7.77 -19.16 -4.39
C PRO A 33 -6.53 -19.57 -3.58
N GLU A 34 -5.64 -20.34 -4.22
CA GLU A 34 -4.35 -20.66 -3.62
C GLU A 34 -3.51 -19.38 -3.47
N ARG A 35 -3.16 -19.04 -2.23
CA ARG A 35 -2.37 -17.86 -1.87
C ARG A 35 -0.89 -18.20 -1.81
N ARG A 36 -0.04 -17.25 -2.23
CA ARG A 36 1.41 -17.35 -2.03
C ARG A 36 1.73 -17.41 -0.53
N THR A 37 2.74 -18.19 -0.17
CA THR A 37 3.21 -18.29 1.22
C THR A 37 4.02 -17.06 1.63
N GLU A 38 4.13 -16.80 2.95
CA GLU A 38 4.99 -15.73 3.50
C GLU A 38 6.44 -15.84 2.97
N SER A 39 6.95 -17.06 2.82
CA SER A 39 8.31 -17.29 2.32
C SER A 39 8.47 -16.93 0.84
N GLU A 40 7.46 -17.20 0.01
CA GLU A 40 7.46 -16.81 -1.41
C GLU A 40 7.39 -15.29 -1.56
N VAL A 41 6.48 -14.63 -0.84
CA VAL A 41 6.35 -13.17 -0.85
C VAL A 41 7.66 -12.50 -0.45
N LEU A 42 8.30 -12.96 0.63
CA LEU A 42 9.59 -12.43 1.08
C LEU A 42 10.75 -12.72 0.11
N GLY A 43 10.66 -13.82 -0.64
CA GLY A 43 11.61 -14.17 -1.69
C GLY A 43 11.56 -13.17 -2.85
N GLU A 44 10.35 -12.86 -3.33
CA GLU A 44 10.09 -11.98 -4.46
C GLU A 44 10.29 -10.49 -4.12
N THR A 45 10.01 -10.11 -2.87
CA THR A 45 10.02 -8.69 -2.45
C THR A 45 11.29 -8.29 -1.68
N LYS A 46 12.39 -9.00 -1.92
CA LYS A 46 13.65 -8.80 -1.19
C LYS A 46 14.16 -7.36 -1.31
N GLY A 47 14.31 -6.71 -0.16
CA GLY A 47 14.82 -5.34 -0.07
C GLY A 47 13.75 -4.25 -0.23
N MET A 48 12.49 -4.64 -0.44
CA MET A 48 11.36 -3.73 -0.39
C MET A 48 11.01 -3.34 1.06
N SER A 49 10.43 -2.16 1.24
CA SER A 49 9.79 -1.78 2.51
C SER A 49 8.46 -2.49 2.69
N ASP A 50 7.99 -2.71 3.93
CA ASP A 50 6.72 -3.37 4.21
C ASP A 50 5.53 -2.81 3.42
N LEU A 51 5.46 -1.48 3.23
CA LEU A 51 4.39 -0.86 2.45
C LEU A 51 4.51 -1.14 0.95
N ALA A 52 5.75 -1.25 0.44
CA ALA A 52 5.99 -1.69 -0.93
C ALA A 52 5.70 -3.18 -1.12
N ILE A 53 5.95 -4.03 -0.10
CA ILE A 53 5.54 -5.43 -0.09
C ILE A 53 4.01 -5.53 -0.13
N LEU A 54 3.30 -4.75 0.70
CA LEU A 54 1.83 -4.72 0.70
C LEU A 54 1.27 -4.30 -0.67
N SER A 55 1.84 -3.25 -1.27
CA SER A 55 1.47 -2.81 -2.62
C SER A 55 1.73 -3.89 -3.67
N TRP A 56 2.83 -4.63 -3.57
CA TRP A 56 3.13 -5.78 -4.42
C TRP A 56 2.07 -6.88 -4.27
N VAL A 57 1.72 -7.25 -3.04
CA VAL A 57 0.72 -8.28 -2.77
C VAL A 57 -0.64 -7.87 -3.36
N PHE A 58 -1.07 -6.61 -3.19
CA PHE A 58 -2.31 -6.14 -3.80
C PHE A 58 -2.34 -6.28 -5.32
N VAL A 59 -1.25 -5.91 -6.01
CA VAL A 59 -1.18 -6.07 -7.47
C VAL A 59 -1.24 -7.54 -7.88
N GLU A 60 -0.45 -8.37 -7.22
CA GLU A 60 -0.24 -9.76 -7.62
C GLU A 60 -1.35 -10.72 -7.22
N GLU A 61 -2.14 -10.38 -6.20
CA GLU A 61 -3.19 -11.24 -5.64
C GLU A 61 -4.61 -10.80 -6.01
N MET A 62 -4.79 -9.52 -6.36
CA MET A 62 -6.10 -8.99 -6.76
C MET A 62 -6.13 -8.48 -8.20
N GLY A 63 -5.02 -7.89 -8.67
CA GLY A 63 -5.02 -7.07 -9.87
C GLY A 63 -5.97 -5.85 -9.79
N PRO A 64 -6.12 -5.10 -10.88
CA PRO A 64 -6.94 -3.88 -10.90
C PRO A 64 -8.46 -4.15 -10.85
N GLU A 65 -8.89 -5.35 -11.21
CA GLU A 65 -10.31 -5.76 -11.22
C GLU A 65 -10.80 -6.17 -9.82
N GLY A 66 -9.93 -6.74 -8.98
CA GLY A 66 -10.31 -7.12 -7.61
C GLY A 66 -10.66 -5.96 -6.69
N LEU A 67 -10.47 -4.71 -7.11
CA LEU A 67 -10.90 -3.53 -6.35
C LEU A 67 -12.42 -3.45 -6.17
N GLU A 68 -13.19 -4.14 -7.02
CA GLU A 68 -14.65 -4.24 -6.89
C GLU A 68 -15.05 -4.86 -5.54
N SER A 69 -14.28 -5.82 -5.02
CA SER A 69 -14.49 -6.43 -3.70
C SER A 69 -14.36 -5.46 -2.52
N PHE A 70 -13.85 -4.24 -2.75
CA PHE A 70 -13.71 -3.22 -1.73
C PHE A 70 -14.71 -2.06 -1.88
N GLU A 71 -15.61 -2.08 -2.87
CA GLU A 71 -16.56 -0.98 -3.11
C GLU A 71 -17.43 -0.67 -1.87
N ASP A 72 -17.81 -1.70 -1.12
CA ASP A 72 -18.57 -1.59 0.12
C ASP A 72 -17.89 -0.75 1.21
N LEU A 73 -16.56 -0.55 1.13
CA LEU A 73 -15.86 0.34 2.05
C LEU A 73 -16.34 1.80 1.92
N VAL A 74 -16.74 2.23 0.73
CA VAL A 74 -17.15 3.63 0.48
C VAL A 74 -18.36 4.01 1.31
N ASP A 75 -19.22 3.05 1.63
CA ASP A 75 -20.43 3.27 2.44
C ASP A 75 -20.18 3.12 3.95
N ARG A 76 -18.98 2.72 4.37
CA ARG A 76 -18.61 2.53 5.78
C ARG A 76 -17.94 3.80 6.34
N PRO A 77 -18.19 4.18 7.62
CA PRO A 77 -17.54 5.35 8.21
C PRO A 77 -16.00 5.28 8.18
N GLY A 78 -15.36 6.15 7.40
CA GLY A 78 -13.91 6.18 7.22
C GLY A 78 -13.37 5.13 6.24
N GLY A 79 -14.24 4.31 5.66
CA GLY A 79 -13.89 3.29 4.69
C GLY A 79 -13.57 3.87 3.31
N GLU A 80 -14.09 5.05 2.97
CA GLU A 80 -13.73 5.78 1.75
C GLU A 80 -12.20 5.97 1.67
N ARG A 81 -11.58 6.34 2.78
CA ARG A 81 -10.14 6.55 2.86
C ARG A 81 -9.35 5.25 2.69
N LEU A 82 -9.86 4.15 3.25
CA LEU A 82 -9.26 2.82 3.11
C LEU A 82 -9.35 2.34 1.65
N TYR A 83 -10.52 2.49 1.03
CA TYR A 83 -10.74 2.17 -0.38
C TYR A 83 -9.76 2.92 -1.28
N HIS A 84 -9.62 4.23 -1.08
CA HIS A 84 -8.71 5.05 -1.88
C HIS A 84 -7.24 4.67 -1.68
N ALA A 85 -6.82 4.39 -0.44
CA ALA A 85 -5.47 3.92 -0.19
C ALA A 85 -5.21 2.55 -0.85
N THR A 86 -6.15 1.60 -0.77
CA THR A 86 -6.07 0.31 -1.47
C THR A 86 -5.95 0.51 -2.99
N LEU A 87 -6.80 1.37 -3.56
CA LEU A 87 -6.75 1.70 -4.99
C LEU A 87 -5.39 2.24 -5.42
N VAL A 88 -4.79 3.14 -4.64
CA VAL A 88 -3.45 3.68 -4.91
C VAL A 88 -2.39 2.59 -4.82
N LEU A 89 -2.42 1.76 -3.77
CA LEU A 89 -1.46 0.67 -3.57
C LEU A 89 -1.54 -0.39 -4.68
N THR A 90 -2.72 -0.58 -5.30
CA THR A 90 -2.92 -1.51 -6.41
C THR A 90 -2.63 -0.90 -7.78
N GLN A 91 -3.05 0.33 -8.06
CA GLN A 91 -2.97 0.91 -9.42
C GLN A 91 -1.75 1.79 -9.66
N ALA A 92 -1.11 2.28 -8.60
CA ALA A 92 0.13 3.04 -8.66
C ALA A 92 1.17 2.38 -7.73
N PRO A 93 1.57 1.13 -8.02
CA PRO A 93 2.26 0.32 -7.05
C PRO A 93 3.65 0.84 -6.71
N LEU A 94 3.94 0.85 -5.41
CA LEU A 94 5.12 1.50 -4.85
C LEU A 94 6.43 0.79 -5.20
N TYR A 95 6.37 -0.51 -5.52
CA TYR A 95 7.54 -1.34 -5.80
C TYR A 95 8.08 -1.21 -7.24
N LEU A 96 7.31 -0.62 -8.16
CA LEU A 96 7.74 -0.39 -9.54
C LEU A 96 8.61 0.87 -9.72
N ASP A 97 9.14 1.39 -8.60
CA ASP A 97 10.06 2.53 -8.48
C ASP A 97 9.67 3.74 -9.35
N HIS A 98 8.98 4.70 -8.73
CA HIS A 98 8.76 6.01 -9.35
C HIS A 98 9.69 7.10 -8.80
N GLY A 99 10.64 6.73 -7.94
CA GLY A 99 11.60 7.66 -7.35
C GLY A 99 10.99 8.71 -6.41
N GLY A 100 11.87 9.38 -5.66
CA GLY A 100 11.52 10.54 -4.84
C GLY A 100 11.40 11.84 -5.67
N PHE A 101 11.03 12.96 -5.02
CA PHE A 101 10.88 14.27 -5.68
C PHE A 101 12.03 14.63 -6.65
N ASP A 102 13.27 14.36 -6.24
CA ASP A 102 14.50 14.73 -6.94
C ASP A 102 14.69 13.96 -8.26
N GLN A 103 14.22 12.70 -8.32
CA GLN A 103 14.31 11.84 -9.51
C GLN A 103 13.24 12.17 -10.56
N ALA A 104 12.14 12.81 -10.14
CA ALA A 104 11.13 13.39 -11.02
C ALA A 104 11.52 14.77 -11.59
N GLY A 105 12.73 15.28 -11.27
CA GLY A 105 13.18 16.62 -11.67
C GLY A 105 12.42 17.76 -10.98
N MET A 106 11.80 17.47 -9.83
CA MET A 106 10.93 18.40 -9.11
C MET A 106 11.53 18.75 -7.74
N PRO A 107 11.48 20.01 -7.30
CA PRO A 107 12.06 20.41 -6.02
C PRO A 107 11.25 19.84 -4.84
N LYS A 108 11.95 19.22 -3.88
CA LYS A 108 11.40 18.72 -2.61
C LYS A 108 10.56 19.80 -1.89
N PRO A 109 9.41 19.47 -1.26
CA PRO A 109 8.60 20.44 -0.54
C PRO A 109 9.33 20.98 0.69
N GLU A 110 9.72 22.26 0.69
CA GLU A 110 10.23 22.96 1.87
C GLU A 110 9.07 23.65 2.59
N GLY A 111 8.65 23.12 3.76
CA GLY A 111 7.49 23.65 4.49
C GLY A 111 6.18 23.47 3.70
N HIS A 112 5.94 22.21 3.32
CA HIS A 112 4.99 21.66 2.35
C HIS A 112 4.23 22.60 1.36
N PRO A 113 4.85 22.89 0.20
CA PRO A 113 4.19 23.48 -0.97
C PRO A 113 4.29 22.64 -2.28
N ASN A 114 4.97 21.47 -2.27
CA ASN A 114 5.36 20.74 -3.50
C ASN A 114 4.88 19.28 -3.64
N ALA A 115 3.78 18.83 -3.04
CA ALA A 115 3.28 17.47 -3.31
C ALA A 115 2.59 17.39 -4.69
N ARG A 116 3.37 17.08 -5.72
CA ARG A 116 2.90 16.70 -7.06
C ARG A 116 3.84 15.66 -7.63
N PHE A 117 3.58 14.36 -7.42
CA PHE A 117 3.91 13.31 -8.40
C PHE A 117 3.31 11.94 -8.03
N LEU A 118 2.07 11.67 -8.49
CA LEU A 118 1.52 10.36 -8.91
C LEU A 118 0.19 10.57 -9.69
N VAL A 119 0.05 11.64 -10.46
CA VAL A 119 -1.21 11.94 -11.18
C VAL A 119 -0.98 11.84 -12.67
N ARG A 120 -1.29 10.67 -13.25
CA ARG A 120 -1.82 10.56 -14.63
C ARG A 120 -2.37 9.20 -15.07
N LEU A 121 -2.59 8.24 -14.17
CA LEU A 121 -3.36 7.04 -14.44
C LEU A 121 -4.30 6.91 -13.24
N ARG A 122 -5.62 7.12 -13.33
CA ARG A 122 -6.56 6.72 -14.37
C ARG A 122 -7.90 7.38 -13.99
N ASP A 123 -8.62 7.98 -14.94
CA ASP A 123 -9.87 8.77 -14.78
C ASP A 123 -11.09 8.04 -14.12
N TYR A 124 -10.92 7.14 -13.16
CA TYR A 124 -11.97 6.14 -12.87
C TYR A 124 -12.24 5.76 -11.41
N ALA A 125 -12.08 6.70 -10.46
CA ALA A 125 -12.75 6.60 -9.15
C ALA A 125 -13.45 7.93 -8.79
N THR A 126 -14.18 8.44 -9.77
CA THR A 126 -15.39 9.29 -9.70
C THR A 126 -15.51 10.38 -8.60
N ARG A 127 -15.17 11.60 -9.03
CA ARG A 127 -15.73 12.92 -8.66
C ARG A 127 -15.29 13.61 -7.36
N GLY A 128 -14.71 12.94 -6.37
CA GLY A 128 -14.32 13.58 -5.10
C GLY A 128 -12.86 14.03 -4.99
N GLU A 129 -11.93 13.33 -5.65
CA GLU A 129 -10.54 13.28 -5.19
C GLU A 129 -9.47 13.61 -6.25
N THR A 130 -9.88 14.20 -7.39
CA THR A 130 -8.99 14.78 -8.42
C THR A 130 -8.05 15.87 -7.88
N ASP A 131 -8.32 16.35 -6.68
CA ASP A 131 -7.60 17.42 -6.02
C ASP A 131 -6.42 16.92 -5.18
N ARG A 132 -6.26 15.60 -5.01
CA ARG A 132 -5.24 15.05 -4.13
C ARG A 132 -4.06 14.45 -4.88
N VAL A 133 -2.86 14.68 -4.35
CA VAL A 133 -1.63 14.05 -4.85
C VAL A 133 -1.06 13.14 -3.78
N TRP A 134 -0.81 11.90 -4.16
CA TRP A 134 -0.27 10.85 -3.31
C TRP A 134 1.24 10.73 -3.49
N PHE A 135 1.95 10.44 -2.41
CA PHE A 135 3.39 10.24 -2.43
C PHE A 135 3.86 9.42 -1.23
N THR A 136 5.04 8.82 -1.36
CA THR A 136 5.68 8.09 -0.27
C THR A 136 6.83 8.89 0.36
N ALA A 137 6.94 8.81 1.68
CA ALA A 137 8.05 9.39 2.43
C ALA A 137 8.27 8.56 3.70
N ASP A 138 9.53 8.21 3.99
CA ASP A 138 9.91 7.45 5.19
C ASP A 138 9.10 6.16 5.40
N GLY A 139 8.78 5.44 4.33
CA GLY A 139 8.00 4.18 4.37
C GLY A 139 6.50 4.36 4.58
N ARG A 140 5.98 5.58 4.48
CA ARG A 140 4.55 5.91 4.68
C ARG A 140 3.90 6.42 3.40
N LEU A 141 2.59 6.24 3.28
CA LEU A 141 1.78 6.85 2.23
C LEU A 141 1.13 8.14 2.75
N HIS A 142 1.30 9.20 1.97
CA HIS A 142 0.73 10.51 2.23
C HIS A 142 -0.13 10.96 1.05
N SER A 143 -1.07 11.85 1.32
CA SER A 143 -1.78 12.64 0.32
C SER A 143 -1.65 14.14 0.65
N VAL A 144 -1.73 14.99 -0.36
CA VAL A 144 -1.96 16.43 -0.19
C VAL A 144 -3.26 16.80 -0.89
N ASP A 145 -4.05 17.73 -0.36
CA ASP A 145 -5.20 18.28 -1.08
C ASP A 145 -4.86 19.51 -1.93
N SER A 146 -5.83 20.01 -2.71
CA SER A 146 -5.68 21.19 -3.58
C SER A 146 -5.37 22.49 -2.83
N ARG A 147 -5.54 22.50 -1.50
CA ARG A 147 -5.20 23.61 -0.60
C ARG A 147 -3.82 23.45 0.05
N GLY A 148 -3.08 22.40 -0.28
CA GLY A 148 -1.75 22.11 0.26
C GLY A 148 -1.77 21.41 1.62
N ARG A 149 -2.93 20.95 2.12
CA ARG A 149 -2.99 20.21 3.40
C ARG A 149 -2.52 18.79 3.19
N VAL A 150 -1.47 18.42 3.93
CA VAL A 150 -0.94 17.06 3.92
C VAL A 150 -1.69 16.21 4.93
N THR A 151 -2.14 15.05 4.47
CA THR A 151 -2.71 13.99 5.29
C THR A 151 -1.81 12.78 5.19
N ARG A 152 -1.54 12.18 6.34
CA ARG A 152 -0.92 10.87 6.37
C ARG A 152 -2.01 9.84 6.17
N GLU A 153 -1.87 9.01 5.15
CA GLU A 153 -2.91 8.09 4.69
C GLU A 153 -2.66 6.68 5.21
N VAL A 154 -1.43 6.18 5.08
CA VAL A 154 -0.98 4.89 5.62
C VAL A 154 0.32 5.08 6.38
N ASP A 155 0.29 4.77 7.68
CA ASP A 155 1.46 4.82 8.57
C ASP A 155 2.39 3.62 8.38
N ASP A 156 1.82 2.43 8.26
CA ASP A 156 2.53 1.16 8.07
C ASP A 156 1.55 0.09 7.54
N ALA A 157 2.09 -0.97 6.94
CA ALA A 157 1.29 -2.03 6.33
C ALA A 157 0.41 -2.77 7.35
N GLU A 158 0.92 -3.03 8.56
CA GLU A 158 0.21 -3.80 9.58
C GLU A 158 -1.03 -3.07 10.09
N THR A 159 -0.89 -1.79 10.43
CA THR A 159 -2.00 -0.94 10.87
C THR A 159 -3.05 -0.79 9.78
N PHE A 160 -2.63 -0.66 8.52
CA PHE A 160 -3.55 -0.57 7.39
C PHE A 160 -4.34 -1.85 7.18
N VAL A 161 -3.68 -3.00 7.17
CA VAL A 161 -4.34 -4.31 7.02
C VAL A 161 -5.31 -4.56 8.17
N LYS A 162 -4.95 -4.19 9.41
CA LYS A 162 -5.89 -4.28 10.55
C LYS A 162 -7.12 -3.38 10.36
N ALA A 163 -6.94 -2.18 9.81
CA ALA A 163 -8.05 -1.28 9.53
C ALA A 163 -8.95 -1.84 8.41
N LEU A 164 -8.37 -2.42 7.35
CA LEU A 164 -9.12 -3.13 6.32
C LEU A 164 -9.89 -4.31 6.90
N ALA A 165 -9.26 -5.14 7.72
CA ALA A 165 -9.90 -6.29 8.35
C ALA A 165 -11.07 -5.86 9.23
N ALA A 166 -10.88 -4.85 10.10
CA ALA A 166 -11.96 -4.32 10.93
C ALA A 166 -13.10 -3.68 10.12
N ALA A 167 -12.79 -3.23 8.90
CA ALA A 167 -13.76 -2.62 8.01
C ALA A 167 -14.42 -3.63 7.05
N MET A 168 -13.95 -4.87 6.92
CA MET A 168 -14.45 -5.84 5.94
C MET A 168 -14.99 -7.14 6.57
N LEU A 169 -14.38 -7.61 7.66
CA LEU A 169 -14.75 -8.82 8.41
C LEU A 169 -15.71 -8.50 9.56
#